data_AF-A0AAD7XEQ2-F1
#
_entry.id   AF-A0AAD7XEQ2-F1
#
_cell.length_a   1.000
_cell.length_b   1.000
_cell.length_c   1.000
_cell.angle_alpha   90.00
_cell.angle_beta   90.00
_cell.angle_gamma   90.00
#
_symmetry.space_group_name_H-M   'P 1'
#
loop_
_entity.id
_entity.type
_entity.pdbx_description
1 polymer ?
#
loop_
_entity_poly.entity_id
_entity_poly.type
_entity_poly.pdbx_seq_one_letter_code
_entity_poly.pdbx_strand_id
1 'polypeptide(L)'
;MSIAQKLQSKFSHESQDASSKHPEQALKDFIAEDPNSVYTFDSERDAPKSELCREGKEKGRKCIEMQMYSTQLFQAMQNLGFFCALPMDPTRTHIECKRIPKN
;
A
#
# COMPACT_ATOMS: atom_id res chain seq x y z
N MET A 1 -6.41 -10.78 -51.70
CA MET A 1 -6.99 -11.49 -50.55
C MET A 1 -5.85 -12.09 -49.73
N SER A 2 -5.97 -11.96 -48.41
CA SER A 2 -5.15 -12.39 -47.26
C SER A 2 -3.91 -13.28 -47.47
N ILE A 3 -2.78 -12.86 -46.87
CA ILE A 3 -1.99 -13.71 -45.95
C ILE A 3 -1.42 -12.83 -44.83
N ALA A 4 -1.81 -13.13 -43.59
CA ALA A 4 -1.36 -12.48 -42.38
C ALA A 4 0.00 -13.04 -41.91
N GLN A 5 0.93 -12.13 -41.56
CA GLN A 5 2.16 -12.40 -40.79
C GLN A 5 2.34 -11.20 -39.83
N LYS A 6 1.89 -11.26 -38.58
CA LYS A 6 2.48 -11.92 -37.40
C LYS A 6 3.78 -11.21 -36.93
N LEU A 7 3.70 -10.66 -35.71
CA LEU A 7 4.79 -10.30 -34.80
C LEU A 7 5.56 -8.99 -35.06
N GLN A 8 4.93 -7.86 -34.71
CA GLN A 8 5.64 -6.83 -33.94
C GLN A 8 4.98 -6.73 -32.57
N SER A 9 5.84 -6.89 -31.58
CA SER A 9 5.59 -6.99 -30.15
C SER A 9 4.65 -5.90 -29.65
N LYS A 10 3.50 -6.34 -29.11
CA LYS A 10 2.72 -5.62 -28.12
C LYS A 10 3.62 -5.37 -26.90
N PHE A 11 4.34 -4.26 -26.88
CA PHE A 11 4.78 -3.66 -25.64
C PHE A 11 3.65 -2.76 -25.16
N SER A 12 3.26 -3.01 -23.92
CA SER A 12 2.07 -2.59 -23.23
C SER A 12 1.69 -1.12 -23.42
N HIS A 13 0.38 -0.91 -23.53
CA HIS A 13 -0.27 0.30 -23.03
C HIS A 13 0.38 0.72 -21.71
N GLU A 14 0.91 1.93 -21.67
CA GLU A 14 0.71 2.80 -20.53
C GLU A 14 0.55 4.21 -21.09
N SER A 15 -0.69 4.53 -21.41
CA SER A 15 -1.13 5.90 -21.57
C SER A 15 -0.93 6.60 -20.23
N GLN A 16 0.12 7.40 -20.17
CA GLN A 16 0.37 8.37 -19.11
C GLN A 16 -0.78 9.37 -19.11
N ASP A 17 -1.66 9.23 -18.11
CA ASP A 17 -2.64 10.25 -17.77
C ASP A 17 -2.17 10.95 -16.49
N ALA A 18 -1.85 12.23 -16.65
CA ALA A 18 -1.30 13.11 -15.65
C ALA A 18 -2.38 13.57 -14.66
N SER A 19 -2.91 12.66 -13.84
CA SER A 19 -3.70 13.00 -12.63
C SER A 19 -3.94 11.83 -11.67
N SER A 20 -3.13 10.76 -11.73
CA SER A 20 -3.16 9.71 -10.70
C SER A 20 -1.74 9.43 -10.23
N LYS A 21 -1.40 9.91 -9.03
CA LYS A 21 -0.28 9.30 -8.32
C LYS A 21 -0.69 7.85 -8.10
N HIS A 22 0.01 6.90 -8.74
CA HIS A 22 -0.17 5.47 -8.50
C HIS A 22 -0.20 5.24 -6.98
N PRO A 23 -1.21 4.53 -6.42
CA PRO A 23 -1.44 4.53 -4.98
C PRO A 23 -0.20 4.06 -4.17
N GLU A 24 0.66 3.25 -4.77
CA GLU A 24 1.94 2.78 -4.25
C GLU A 24 2.94 3.92 -4.05
N GLN A 25 2.92 4.93 -4.91
CA GLN A 25 3.73 6.13 -4.72
C GLN A 25 3.20 6.96 -3.54
N ALA A 26 1.87 7.10 -3.42
CA ALA A 26 1.27 7.79 -2.26
C ALA A 26 1.60 7.07 -0.95
N LEU A 27 1.60 5.73 -0.94
CA LEU A 27 2.02 4.91 0.19
C LEU A 27 3.48 5.18 0.57
N LYS A 28 4.38 5.14 -0.42
CA LYS A 28 5.82 5.42 -0.21
C LYS A 28 6.05 6.82 0.31
N ASP A 29 5.39 7.82 -0.27
CA ASP A 29 5.47 9.22 0.15
C ASP A 29 5.03 9.36 1.62
N PHE A 30 3.92 8.72 2.00
CA PHE A 30 3.40 8.76 3.37
C PHE A 30 4.32 8.06 4.38
N ILE A 31 4.93 6.93 3.99
CA ILE A 31 5.91 6.21 4.83
C ILE A 31 7.22 7.01 4.96
N ALA A 32 7.64 7.70 3.90
CA ALA A 32 8.85 8.51 3.90
C ALA A 32 8.78 9.68 4.91
N GLU A 33 7.58 10.13 5.30
CA GLU A 33 7.42 11.12 6.38
C GLU A 33 7.98 10.63 7.72
N ASP A 34 7.88 9.33 8.01
CA ASP A 34 8.37 8.71 9.24
C ASP A 34 8.57 7.18 9.09
N PRO A 35 9.68 6.75 8.47
CA PRO A 35 9.87 5.37 8.02
C PRO A 35 10.01 4.32 9.14
N ASN A 36 10.16 4.77 10.38
CA ASN A 36 10.36 3.91 11.57
C ASN A 36 9.15 3.92 12.51
N SER A 37 8.07 4.63 12.15
CA SER A 37 6.83 4.63 12.91
C SER A 37 6.08 3.29 12.83
N VAL A 38 5.13 3.10 13.75
CA VAL A 38 4.13 2.04 13.66
C VAL A 38 3.03 2.52 12.72
N TYR A 39 2.59 1.65 11.83
CA TYR A 39 1.48 1.93 10.92
C TYR A 39 0.36 0.95 11.19
N THR A 40 -0.88 1.43 11.18
CA THR A 40 -2.07 0.59 11.30
C THR A 40 -2.96 0.80 10.10
N PHE A 41 -3.60 -0.27 9.62
CA PHE A 41 -4.62 -0.11 8.59
C PHE A 41 -5.80 -1.04 8.81
N ASP A 42 -6.97 -0.56 8.38
CA ASP A 42 -8.23 -1.30 8.39
C ASP A 42 -9.01 -0.97 7.11
N SER A 43 -9.92 -1.86 6.71
CA SER A 43 -10.78 -1.68 5.55
C SER A 43 -12.12 -2.35 5.78
N GLU A 44 -13.18 -1.76 5.25
CA GLU A 44 -14.43 -2.49 5.05
C GLU A 44 -14.17 -3.75 4.20
N ARG A 45 -14.93 -4.82 4.47
CA ARG A 45 -14.79 -6.09 3.76
C ARG A 45 -14.99 -5.87 2.26
N ASP A 46 -14.02 -6.35 1.46
CA ASP A 46 -14.01 -6.27 -0.01
C ASP A 46 -14.05 -4.84 -0.58
N ALA A 47 -13.73 -3.83 0.24
CA ALA A 47 -13.66 -2.45 -0.23
C ALA A 47 -12.34 -2.19 -1.00
N PRO A 48 -12.39 -1.43 -2.11
CA PRO A 48 -11.21 -1.06 -2.90
C PRO A 48 -10.35 0.02 -2.23
N LYS A 49 -10.65 0.36 -0.98
CA LYS A 49 -10.01 1.42 -0.21
C LYS A 49 -9.76 0.98 1.23
N SER A 50 -8.70 1.51 1.82
CA SER A 50 -8.30 1.21 3.20
C SER A 50 -7.91 2.51 3.91
N GLU A 51 -8.17 2.60 5.21
CA GLU A 51 -7.60 3.68 6.04
C GLU A 51 -6.21 3.24 6.50
N LEU A 52 -5.20 4.08 6.25
CA LEU A 52 -3.84 3.89 6.76
C LEU A 52 -3.51 4.99 7.77
N CYS A 53 -3.19 4.60 8.99
CA CYS A 53 -2.79 5.48 10.07
C CYS A 53 -1.30 5.29 10.40
N ARG A 54 -0.60 6.40 10.63
CA ARG A 54 0.70 6.43 11.30
C ARG A 54 0.47 6.67 12.78
N GLU A 55 1.04 5.82 13.63
CA GLU A 55 1.12 5.99 15.08
C GLU A 55 2.55 6.38 15.46
N GLY A 56 2.85 7.68 15.29
CA GLY A 56 4.16 8.22 15.62
C GLY A 56 4.24 8.66 17.08
N LYS A 57 5.33 8.31 17.75
CA LYS A 57 5.62 8.82 19.11
C LYS A 57 5.84 10.33 19.12
N GLU A 58 6.45 10.88 18.07
CA GLU A 58 6.79 12.30 17.96
C GLU A 58 5.81 13.11 17.10
N LYS A 59 5.35 12.54 15.97
CA LYS A 59 4.52 13.25 14.98
C LYS A 59 3.01 13.03 15.16
N GLY A 60 2.60 12.41 16.26
CA GLY A 60 1.21 12.09 16.56
C GLY A 60 0.56 11.13 15.56
N ARG A 61 -0.75 10.90 15.73
CA ARG A 61 -1.55 10.07 14.84
C ARG A 61 -1.96 10.85 13.59
N LYS A 62 -1.70 10.31 12.40
CA LYS A 62 -2.17 10.85 11.11
C LYS A 62 -2.73 9.71 10.28
N CYS A 63 -3.93 9.87 9.73
CA CYS A 63 -4.59 8.85 8.90
C CYS A 63 -4.88 9.41 7.51
N ILE A 64 -4.77 8.55 6.50
CA ILE A 64 -5.09 8.85 5.10
C ILE A 64 -5.96 7.73 4.53
N GLU A 65 -6.84 8.08 3.58
CA GLU A 65 -7.53 7.09 2.76
C GLU A 65 -6.62 6.65 1.63
N MET A 66 -6.43 5.35 1.49
CA MET A 66 -5.65 4.72 0.45
C MET A 66 -6.58 4.01 -0.53
N GLN A 67 -6.44 4.32 -1.82
CA GLN A 67 -7.15 3.63 -2.90
C GLN A 67 -6.48 2.27 -3.19
N MET A 68 -6.48 1.40 -2.18
CA MET A 68 -6.00 0.02 -2.24
C MET A 68 -6.87 -0.89 -1.37
N TYR A 69 -7.07 -2.12 -1.84
CA TYR A 69 -7.59 -3.20 -1.00
C TYR A 69 -6.62 -3.50 0.14
N SER A 70 -7.14 -3.90 1.30
CA SER A 70 -6.31 -4.24 2.47
C SER A 70 -5.30 -5.35 2.20
N THR A 71 -5.63 -6.32 1.35
CA THR A 71 -4.70 -7.38 0.91
C THR A 71 -3.53 -6.84 0.10
N GLN A 72 -3.78 -5.86 -0.79
CA GLN A 72 -2.75 -5.19 -1.57
C GLN A 72 -1.89 -4.30 -0.67
N LEU A 73 -2.51 -3.56 0.25
CA LEU A 73 -1.79 -2.73 1.22
C LEU A 73 -0.91 -3.59 2.15
N PHE A 74 -1.40 -4.73 2.62
CA PHE A 74 -0.62 -5.71 3.37
C PHE A 74 0.64 -6.13 2.58
N GLN A 75 0.47 -6.57 1.34
CA GLN A 75 1.60 -6.99 0.50
C GLN A 75 2.58 -5.84 0.24
N ALA A 76 2.09 -4.63 -0.03
CA ALA A 76 2.92 -3.47 -0.29
C ALA A 76 3.76 -3.08 0.93
N MET A 77 3.17 -3.09 2.13
CA MET A 77 3.91 -2.83 3.39
C MET A 77 5.01 -3.86 3.62
N GLN A 78 4.73 -5.15 3.40
CA GLN A 78 5.73 -6.21 3.52
C GLN A 78 6.89 -6.02 2.53
N ASN A 79 6.59 -5.65 1.28
CA ASN A 79 7.61 -5.36 0.26
C ASN A 79 8.49 -4.15 0.64
N LEU A 80 7.97 -3.22 1.44
CA LEU A 80 8.71 -2.06 1.96
C LEU A 80 9.53 -2.38 3.22
N GLY A 81 9.53 -3.65 3.66
CA GLY A 81 10.30 -4.12 4.82
C GLY A 81 9.59 -3.89 6.15
N PHE A 82 8.26 -3.91 6.17
CA PHE A 82 7.47 -3.96 7.38
C PHE A 82 7.06 -5.41 7.68
N PHE A 83 6.83 -5.70 8.95
CA PHE A 83 6.14 -6.88 9.43
C PHE A 83 4.75 -6.46 9.92
N CYS A 84 3.71 -7.00 9.29
CA CYS A 84 2.31 -6.69 9.54
C CYS A 84 1.59 -7.88 10.16
N ALA A 85 0.85 -7.66 11.24
CA ALA A 85 0.07 -8.68 11.92
C ALA A 85 -1.18 -8.09 12.59
N LEU A 86 -2.17 -8.94 12.83
CA LEU A 86 -3.25 -8.56 13.74
C LEU A 86 -2.71 -8.43 15.18
N PRO A 87 -3.20 -7.46 15.96
CA PRO A 87 -2.92 -7.35 17.37
C PRO A 87 -3.30 -8.61 18.14
N MET A 88 -2.61 -8.86 19.26
CA MET A 88 -2.94 -9.95 20.18
C MET A 88 -4.30 -9.77 20.87
N ASP A 89 -4.76 -8.53 20.98
CA ASP A 89 -6.06 -8.18 21.53
C ASP A 89 -7.15 -8.51 20.50
N PRO A 90 -8.01 -9.53 20.75
CA PRO A 90 -9.00 -9.99 19.78
C PRO A 90 -10.12 -8.98 19.54
N THR A 91 -10.20 -7.90 20.33
CA THR A 91 -11.16 -6.82 20.11
C THR A 91 -10.71 -5.83 19.03
N ARG A 92 -9.45 -5.92 18.59
CA ARG A 92 -8.85 -5.03 17.58
C ARG A 92 -8.77 -5.73 16.24
N THR A 93 -9.34 -5.10 15.22
CA THR A 93 -9.43 -5.65 13.85
C THR A 93 -8.42 -5.03 12.88
N HIS A 94 -7.80 -3.92 13.25
CA HIS A 94 -6.78 -3.28 12.43
C HIS A 94 -5.52 -4.14 12.36
N ILE A 95 -4.84 -4.12 11.23
CA ILE A 95 -3.52 -4.73 11.07
C ILE A 95 -2.48 -3.71 11.52
N GLU A 96 -1.52 -4.14 12.33
CA GLU A 96 -0.39 -3.34 12.78
C GLU A 96 0.90 -3.74 12.05
N CYS A 97 1.57 -2.77 11.45
CA CYS A 97 2.80 -2.90 10.69
C CYS A 97 3.96 -2.18 11.37
N LYS A 98 5.04 -2.92 11.64
CA LYS A 98 6.28 -2.40 12.24
C LYS A 98 7.47 -2.60 11.32
N ARG A 99 8.40 -1.65 11.30
CA ARG A 99 9.62 -1.75 10.49
C ARG A 99 10.45 -2.95 10.96
N ILE A 100 10.89 -3.79 10.02
CA ILE A 100 11.78 -4.91 10.32
C ILE A 100 13.18 -4.33 10.63
N PRO A 101 13.77 -4.64 11.80
CA PRO A 101 15.14 -4.25 12.10
C PRO A 101 16.11 -4.80 11.06
N LYS A 102 17.03 -3.97 10.58
CA LYS A 102 18.16 -4.44 9.76
C LYS A 102 19.29 -4.80 10.71
N ASN A 103 19.67 -6.08 10.73
CA ASN A 103 20.85 -6.56 11.44
C ASN A 103 22.14 -6.24 10.68
#